data_AF-V8BHX7-F1
#
_entry.id   AF-V8BHX7-F1
#
_cell.length_a   1.000
_cell.length_b   1.000
_cell.length_c   1.000
_cell.angle_alpha   90.00
_cell.angle_beta   90.00
_cell.angle_gamma   90.00
#
_symmetry.space_group_name_H-M   'P 1'
#
loop_
_entity.id
_entity.type
_entity.pdbx_description
1 polymer ?
#
loop_
_entity_poly.entity_id
_entity_poly.type
_entity_poly.pdbx_seq_one_letter_code
_entity_poly.pdbx_strand_id
1 'polypeptide(L)'
;MDYDQRLLELRKKEDQLFQKERAIIKETRKLEEDLNRFEAYSYDAHRFLWNAFESYPSSRNFFDHLQEEALHESRKISTSYLEEIDELAIQKRTIEDDLNDIYHERKKLNFEKESDDGNRSLSR
;
A
#
# COMPACT_ATOMS: atom_id res chain seq x y z
N MET A 1 15.60 22.85 -24.65
CA MET A 1 14.57 22.94 -23.61
C MET A 1 15.20 23.69 -22.45
N ASP A 2 14.51 24.70 -21.90
CA ASP A 2 15.08 25.55 -20.85
C ASP A 2 15.24 24.80 -19.52
N TYR A 3 16.31 25.05 -18.78
CA TYR A 3 16.63 24.38 -17.51
C TYR A 3 15.47 24.56 -16.51
N ASP A 4 14.93 25.78 -16.42
CA ASP A 4 13.86 26.10 -15.48
C ASP A 4 12.56 25.40 -15.86
N GLN A 5 12.27 25.25 -17.16
CA GLN A 5 11.13 24.49 -17.64
C GLN A 5 11.21 23.01 -17.25
N ARG A 6 12.37 22.39 -17.44
CA ARG A 6 12.59 20.98 -17.10
C ARG A 6 12.56 20.73 -15.60
N LEU A 7 13.11 21.65 -14.80
CA LEU A 7 13.03 21.59 -13.34
C LEU A 7 11.57 21.69 -12.84
N LEU A 8 10.77 22.56 -13.47
CA LEU A 8 9.36 22.74 -13.13
C LEU A 8 8.52 21.50 -13.49
N GLU A 9 8.82 20.83 -14.60
CA GLU A 9 8.21 19.55 -14.96
C GLU A 9 8.53 18.45 -13.94
N LEU A 10 9.78 18.35 -13.49
CA LEU A 10 10.19 17.40 -12.45
C LEU A 10 9.46 17.64 -11.13
N ARG A 11 9.34 18.90 -10.69
CA ARG A 11 8.59 19.25 -9.46
C ARG A 11 7.10 18.87 -9.56
N LYS A 12 6.48 19.12 -10.71
CA LYS A 12 5.07 18.72 -10.93
C LYS A 12 4.88 17.21 -10.84
N LYS A 13 5.81 16.42 -11.41
CA LYS A 13 5.77 14.95 -11.32
C LYS A 13 5.96 14.48 -9.87
N GLU A 14 6.93 15.06 -9.17
CA GLU A 14 7.20 14.79 -7.75
C GLU A 14 5.98 15.06 -6.88
N ASP A 15 5.32 16.21 -7.05
CA ASP A 15 4.09 16.56 -6.33
C ASP A 15 2.94 15.55 -6.59
N GLN A 16 2.77 15.12 -7.85
CA GLN A 16 1.76 14.11 -8.21
C GLN A 16 2.05 12.76 -7.58
N LEU A 17 3.32 12.34 -7.55
CA LEU A 17 3.73 11.09 -6.93
C LEU A 17 3.51 11.12 -5.41
N PHE A 18 3.86 12.21 -4.74
CA PHE A 18 3.58 12.36 -3.30
C PHE A 18 2.08 12.36 -2.98
N GLN A 19 1.24 12.91 -3.85
CA GLN A 19 -0.21 12.83 -3.68
C GLN A 19 -0.72 11.38 -3.78
N LYS A 20 -0.20 10.60 -4.75
CA LYS A 20 -0.52 9.17 -4.89
C LYS A 20 -0.04 8.37 -3.69
N GLU A 21 1.19 8.61 -3.22
CA GLU A 21 1.74 7.93 -2.05
C GLU A 21 0.85 8.14 -0.81
N ARG A 22 0.42 9.39 -0.56
CA ARG A 22 -0.50 9.72 0.54
C ARG A 22 -1.85 9.04 0.40
N ALA A 23 -2.37 8.92 -0.82
CA ALA A 23 -3.63 8.22 -1.08
C ALA A 23 -3.49 6.72 -0.75
N ILE A 24 -2.40 6.08 -1.20
CA ILE A 24 -2.09 4.68 -0.91
C ILE A 24 -1.98 4.47 0.60
N ILE A 25 -1.19 5.28 1.32
CA ILE A 25 -1.04 5.15 2.78
C ILE A 25 -2.39 5.22 3.50
N LYS A 26 -3.27 6.12 3.06
CA LYS A 26 -4.61 6.27 3.64
C LYS A 26 -5.48 5.03 3.37
N GLU A 27 -5.40 4.48 2.16
CA GLU A 27 -6.14 3.29 1.76
C GLU A 27 -5.64 2.03 2.47
N THR A 28 -4.32 1.81 2.52
CA THR A 28 -3.69 0.72 3.28
C THR A 28 -4.15 0.73 4.73
N ARG A 29 -4.08 1.89 5.40
CA ARG A 29 -4.54 2.01 6.79
C ARG A 29 -6.02 1.66 6.95
N LYS A 30 -6.86 2.06 5.99
CA LYS A 30 -8.29 1.72 6.01
C LYS A 30 -8.49 0.20 5.87
N LEU A 31 -7.79 -0.44 4.94
CA LEU A 31 -7.86 -1.90 4.76
C LEU A 31 -7.36 -2.66 6.00
N GLU A 32 -6.29 -2.19 6.63
CA GLU A 32 -5.80 -2.75 7.91
C GLU A 32 -6.84 -2.60 9.02
N GLU A 33 -7.49 -1.44 9.14
CA GLU A 33 -8.56 -1.20 10.12
C GLU A 33 -9.78 -2.11 9.85
N ASP A 34 -10.19 -2.26 8.58
CA ASP A 34 -11.29 -3.12 8.17
C ASP A 34 -10.96 -4.61 8.40
N LEU A 35 -9.74 -5.06 8.10
CA LEU A 35 -9.27 -6.42 8.37
C LEU A 35 -9.26 -6.72 9.86
N ASN A 36 -8.70 -5.84 10.69
CA ASN A 36 -8.69 -6.01 12.15
C ASN A 36 -10.11 -6.13 12.72
N ARG A 37 -11.04 -5.32 12.19
CA ARG A 37 -12.45 -5.37 12.60
C ARG A 37 -13.11 -6.68 12.15
N PHE A 38 -12.82 -7.13 10.94
CA PHE A 38 -13.29 -8.42 10.43
C PHE A 38 -12.78 -9.58 11.30
N GLU A 39 -11.49 -9.63 11.59
CA GLU A 39 -10.89 -10.67 12.44
C GLU A 39 -11.50 -10.71 13.84
N ALA A 40 -11.78 -9.54 14.43
CA ALA A 40 -12.47 -9.47 15.71
C ALA A 40 -13.89 -10.08 15.65
N TYR A 41 -14.65 -9.76 14.60
CA TYR A 41 -15.99 -10.35 14.40
C TYR A 41 -15.93 -11.86 14.12
N SER A 42 -14.97 -12.31 13.31
CA SER A 42 -14.77 -13.74 13.04
C SER A 42 -14.39 -14.50 14.31
N TYR A 43 -13.54 -13.91 15.16
CA TYR A 43 -13.20 -14.48 16.46
C TYR A 43 -14.41 -14.63 17.37
N ASP A 44 -15.22 -13.56 17.51
CA ASP A 44 -16.43 -13.59 18.32
C ASP A 44 -17.44 -14.61 17.79
N ALA A 45 -17.65 -14.66 16.48
CA ALA A 45 -18.53 -15.64 15.84
C ALA A 45 -18.07 -17.08 16.10
N HIS A 46 -16.77 -17.35 15.98
CA HIS A 46 -16.19 -18.65 16.31
C HIS A 46 -16.41 -19.04 17.76
N ARG A 47 -16.23 -18.09 18.69
CA ARG A 47 -16.49 -18.30 20.11
C ARG A 47 -17.97 -18.61 20.38
N PHE A 48 -18.89 -17.91 19.72
CA PHE A 48 -20.32 -18.19 19.85
C PHE A 48 -20.68 -19.59 19.35
N LEU A 49 -20.15 -19.99 18.19
CA LEU A 49 -20.36 -21.34 17.64
C LEU A 49 -19.82 -22.41 18.60
N TRP A 50 -18.64 -22.19 19.17
CA TRP A 50 -18.05 -23.11 20.15
C TRP A 50 -18.91 -23.27 21.42
N ASN A 51 -19.41 -22.16 21.98
CA ASN A 51 -20.27 -22.21 23.16
C ASN A 51 -21.62 -22.92 22.87
N ALA A 52 -22.16 -22.74 21.66
CA ALA A 52 -23.37 -23.44 21.24
C ALA A 52 -23.13 -24.95 21.14
N PHE A 53 -21.97 -25.37 20.64
CA PHE A 53 -21.56 -26.78 20.61
C PHE A 53 -21.55 -27.40 22.02
N GLU A 54 -20.97 -26.73 23.02
CA GLU A 54 -20.96 -27.21 24.41
C GLU A 54 -22.37 -27.46 24.97
N SER A 55 -23.35 -26.71 24.49
CA SER A 55 -24.75 -26.84 24.91
C SER A 55 -25.50 -27.97 24.20
N TYR A 56 -25.03 -28.44 23.04
CA TYR A 56 -25.69 -29.49 22.25
C TYR A 56 -24.71 -30.57 21.73
N PRO A 57 -24.24 -31.48 22.61
CA PRO A 57 -23.23 -32.47 22.26
C PRO A 57 -23.68 -33.47 21.18
N SER A 58 -24.99 -33.76 21.10
CA SER A 58 -25.55 -34.70 20.12
C SER A 58 -25.50 -34.18 18.68
N SER A 59 -25.29 -32.88 18.47
CA SER A 59 -25.17 -32.23 17.16
C SER A 59 -23.72 -31.92 16.77
N ARG A 60 -22.74 -32.56 17.42
CA ARG A 60 -21.31 -32.33 17.18
C ARG A 60 -20.92 -32.26 15.71
N ASN A 61 -21.28 -33.28 14.93
CA ASN A 61 -20.90 -33.36 13.51
C ASN A 61 -21.43 -32.19 12.68
N PHE A 62 -22.61 -31.65 13.03
CA PHE A 62 -23.18 -30.48 12.35
C PHE A 62 -22.40 -29.21 12.69
N PHE A 63 -22.06 -29.01 13.96
CA PHE A 63 -21.28 -27.85 14.40
C PHE A 63 -19.82 -27.89 13.91
N ASP A 64 -19.20 -29.08 13.86
CA ASP A 64 -17.86 -29.25 13.31
C ASP A 64 -17.81 -28.81 11.83
N HIS A 65 -18.82 -29.21 11.03
CA HIS A 65 -18.91 -28.81 9.63
C HIS A 65 -19.15 -27.29 9.47
N LEU A 66 -20.08 -26.73 10.25
CA LEU A 66 -20.31 -25.27 10.25
C LEU A 66 -19.07 -24.47 10.64
N GLN A 67 -18.30 -24.98 11.62
CA GLN A 67 -17.07 -24.32 12.06
C GLN A 67 -16.00 -24.37 10.96
N GLU A 68 -15.87 -25.48 10.26
CA GLU A 68 -14.96 -25.63 9.12
C GLU A 68 -15.33 -24.67 7.98
N GLU A 69 -16.61 -24.61 7.59
CA GLU A 69 -17.09 -23.70 6.55
C GLU A 69 -16.88 -22.23 6.96
N ALA A 70 -17.20 -21.86 8.20
CA ALA A 70 -16.99 -20.50 8.70
C ALA A 70 -15.51 -20.11 8.71
N LEU A 71 -14.61 -21.03 9.08
CA LEU A 71 -13.16 -20.82 9.01
C LEU A 71 -12.70 -20.65 7.56
N HIS A 72 -13.19 -21.49 6.64
CA HIS A 72 -12.83 -21.46 5.24
C HIS A 72 -13.20 -20.10 4.61
N GLU A 73 -14.45 -19.67 4.77
CA GLU A 73 -14.90 -18.39 4.23
C GLU A 73 -14.20 -17.21 4.93
N SER A 74 -13.96 -17.29 6.24
CA SER A 74 -13.23 -16.24 6.95
C SER A 74 -11.80 -16.09 6.46
N ARG A 75 -11.11 -17.21 6.18
CA ARG A 75 -9.76 -17.18 5.58
C ARG A 75 -9.80 -16.55 4.21
N LYS A 76 -10.76 -16.92 3.37
CA LYS A 76 -10.90 -16.38 2.02
C LYS A 76 -11.07 -14.85 2.02
N ILE A 77 -11.90 -14.34 2.93
CA ILE A 77 -12.08 -12.88 3.12
C ILE A 77 -10.78 -12.24 3.61
N SER A 78 -10.15 -12.80 4.64
CA SER A 78 -8.91 -12.24 5.20
C SER A 78 -7.77 -12.22 4.17
N THR A 79 -7.64 -13.29 3.37
CA THR A 79 -6.67 -13.37 2.28
C THR A 79 -6.91 -12.29 1.24
N SER A 80 -8.17 -12.01 0.86
CA SER A 80 -8.50 -10.92 -0.07
C SER A 80 -8.00 -9.56 0.43
N TYR A 81 -8.19 -9.24 1.71
CA TYR A 81 -7.67 -8.01 2.29
C TYR A 81 -6.14 -7.94 2.25
N LEU A 82 -5.46 -9.05 2.57
CA LEU A 82 -4.00 -9.12 2.54
C LEU A 82 -3.45 -8.96 1.11
N GLU A 83 -4.11 -9.56 0.11
CA GLU A 83 -3.75 -9.40 -1.29
C GLU A 83 -3.86 -7.93 -1.74
N GLU A 84 -4.95 -7.24 -1.38
CA GLU A 84 -5.11 -5.81 -1.68
C GLU A 84 -4.04 -4.94 -0.98
N ILE A 85 -3.70 -5.26 0.28
CA ILE A 85 -2.64 -4.56 1.01
C ILE A 85 -1.27 -4.76 0.34
N ASP A 86 -0.97 -5.99 -0.11
CA ASP A 86 0.28 -6.31 -0.81
C ASP A 86 0.36 -5.58 -2.17
N GLU A 87 -0.74 -5.49 -2.92
CA GLU A 87 -0.81 -4.71 -4.16
C GLU A 87 -0.51 -3.23 -3.91
N LEU A 88 -1.09 -2.64 -2.86
CA LEU A 88 -0.81 -1.26 -2.46
C LEU A 88 0.66 -1.06 -2.05
N ALA A 89 1.26 -2.03 -1.36
CA ALA A 89 2.67 -2.00 -0.99
C ALA A 89 3.59 -2.00 -2.24
N ILE A 90 3.25 -2.81 -3.26
CA ILE A 90 3.96 -2.83 -4.55
C ILE A 90 3.83 -1.48 -5.26
N GLN A 91 2.62 -0.90 -5.28
CA GLN A 91 2.40 0.42 -5.88
C GLN A 91 3.20 1.52 -5.16
N LYS A 92 3.24 1.49 -3.82
CA LYS A 92 4.04 2.43 -3.02
C LYS A 92 5.52 2.33 -3.37
N ARG A 93 6.07 1.12 -3.47
CA ARG A 93 7.47 0.90 -3.85
C ARG A 93 7.79 1.45 -5.24
N THR A 94 6.89 1.25 -6.19
CA THR A 94 7.03 1.82 -7.55
C THR A 94 7.11 3.35 -7.50
N ILE A 95 6.28 3.99 -6.66
CA ILE A 95 6.33 5.45 -6.47
C ILE A 95 7.64 5.88 -5.83
N GLU A 96 8.16 5.15 -4.85
CA GLU A 96 9.44 5.43 -4.21
C GLU A 96 10.60 5.34 -5.21
N ASP A 97 10.59 4.33 -6.09
CA ASP A 97 11.56 4.17 -7.17
C ASP A 97 11.47 5.35 -8.17
N ASP A 98 10.25 5.72 -8.62
CA ASP A 98 10.01 6.87 -9.50
C ASP A 98 10.49 8.19 -8.88
N LEU A 99 10.28 8.39 -7.57
CA LEU A 99 10.75 9.57 -6.84
C LEU A 99 12.29 9.61 -6.78
N ASN A 100 12.93 8.46 -6.59
CA ASN A 100 14.39 8.35 -6.59
C ASN A 100 14.99 8.68 -7.98
N ASP A 101 14.33 8.24 -9.05
CA ASP A 101 14.72 8.61 -10.41
C ASP A 101 14.62 10.12 -10.65
N ILE A 102 13.54 10.76 -10.21
CA ILE A 102 13.39 12.22 -10.27
C ILE A 102 14.50 12.92 -9.49
N TYR A 103 14.85 12.41 -8.31
CA TYR A 103 15.94 12.97 -7.50
C TYR A 103 17.27 12.95 -8.26
N HIS A 104 17.60 11.81 -8.89
CA HIS A 104 18.81 11.68 -9.70
C HIS A 104 18.79 12.56 -10.95
N GLU A 105 17.64 12.69 -11.62
CA GLU A 105 17.48 13.60 -12.76
C GLU A 105 17.70 15.06 -12.37
N ARG A 106 17.11 15.53 -11.27
CA ARG A 106 17.36 16.90 -10.78
C ARG A 106 18.83 17.12 -10.46
N LYS A 107 19.49 16.14 -9.83
CA LYS A 107 20.92 16.23 -9.50
C LYS A 107 21.78 16.37 -10.75
N LYS A 108 21.49 15.57 -11.78
CA LYS A 108 22.17 15.65 -13.09
C LYS A 108 21.94 17.00 -13.75
N LEU A 109 20.70 17.47 -13.76
CA LEU A 109 20.31 18.76 -14.33
C LEU A 109 21.07 19.93 -13.68
N ASN A 110 21.22 19.93 -12.35
CA ASN A 110 21.99 20.93 -11.62
C ASN A 110 23.48 20.90 -12.01
N PHE A 111 24.07 19.71 -12.11
CA PHE A 111 25.48 19.56 -12.48
C PHE A 111 25.76 20.04 -13.92
N GLU A 112 24.84 19.77 -14.85
CA GLU A 112 24.93 20.27 -16.23
C GLU A 112 24.87 21.80 -16.28
N LYS A 113 24.01 22.44 -15.48
CA LYS A 113 23.94 23.91 -15.38
C LYS A 113 25.22 24.51 -14.81
N GLU A 114 25.75 23.96 -13.72
CA GLU A 114 27.01 24.40 -13.12
C GLU A 114 28.19 24.30 -14.10
N SER A 115 28.21 23.25 -14.91
CA SER A 115 29.24 23.05 -15.94
C SER A 115 29.13 24.06 -17.10
N ASP A 116 27.91 24.38 -17.55
CA ASP A 116 27.69 25.40 -18.61
C ASP A 116 28.07 26.81 -18.12
N ASP A 117 27.68 27.15 -16.88
CA ASP A 117 28.02 28.44 -16.26
C ASP A 117 29.55 28.59 -16.06
N GLY A 118 30.23 27.52 -15.64
CA GLY A 118 31.68 27.48 -15.49
C GLY A 118 32.43 27.69 -16.82
N ASN A 119 32.01 27.02 -17.90
CA ASN A 119 32.64 27.17 -19.22
C ASN A 119 32.44 28.56 -19.82
N ARG A 120 31.30 29.21 -19.56
CA ARG A 120 31.06 30.60 -19.99
C ARG A 120 31.96 31.59 -19.24
N SER A 121 32.28 31.33 -17.98
CA SER A 121 33.16 32.19 -17.18
C SER A 121 34.64 32.14 -17.62
N LEU A 122 35.08 31.04 -18.21
CA LEU A 122 36.46 30.86 -18.73
C LEU A 122 36.65 31.33 -20.17
N SER A 123 35.57 31.65 -20.88
CA SER A 123 35.58 32.08 -22.29
C SER A 123 35.52 33.62 -22.47
N ARG A 124 35.72 34.39 -21.39
CA ARG A 124 35.80 35.85 -21.39
C ARG A 124 37.20 36.33 -21.05
#